data_AF-F1TDK8-F1
#
_entry.id   AF-F1TDK8-F1
#
_cell.length_a   1.000
_cell.length_b   1.000
_cell.length_c   1.000
_cell.angle_alpha   90.00
_cell.angle_beta   90.00
_cell.angle_gamma   90.00
#
_symmetry.space_group_name_H-M   'P 1'
#
loop_
_entity.id
_entity.type
_entity.pdbx_description
1 polymer ?
#
loop_
_entity_poly.entity_id
_entity_poly.type
_entity_poly.pdbx_seq_one_letter_code
_entity_poly.pdbx_strand_id
1 'polypeptide(L)'
;MIQKKIKAVILIVILFLSGCLVTFIGFFKGRDIAISVSRPKGASGWTTSQELMTSCTYFPIVIGVSIIILSLMLSTVLFMQWINKSN
;
A
#
# COMPACT_ATOMS: atom_id res chain seq x y z
N MET A 1 -18.11 20.44 13.71
CA MET A 1 -16.99 20.72 12.76
C MET A 1 -15.72 19.94 13.12
N ILE A 2 -15.34 19.91 14.40
CA ILE A 2 -14.17 19.17 14.93
C ILE A 2 -14.21 17.67 14.60
N GLN A 3 -15.37 17.01 14.76
CA GLN A 3 -15.51 15.58 14.43
C GLN A 3 -15.20 15.25 12.96
N LYS A 4 -15.52 16.15 12.01
CA LYS A 4 -15.19 15.94 10.58
C LYS A 4 -13.69 16.04 10.34
N LYS A 5 -13.00 16.95 11.05
CA LYS A 5 -11.54 17.10 10.99
C LYS A 5 -10.83 15.87 11.55
N ILE A 6 -11.26 15.38 12.72
CA ILE A 6 -10.70 14.17 13.34
C ILE A 6 -10.87 12.94 12.43
N LYS A 7 -12.07 12.75 11.86
CA LYS A 7 -12.32 11.65 10.91
C LYS A 7 -11.40 11.70 9.69
N ALA A 8 -11.14 12.90 9.15
CA ALA A 8 -10.23 13.06 8.02
C ALA A 8 -8.77 12.71 8.39
N VAL A 9 -8.29 13.11 9.56
CA VAL A 9 -6.95 12.75 10.05
C VAL A 9 -6.83 11.24 10.25
N ILE A 10 -7.83 10.61 10.88
CA ILE A 10 -7.86 9.15 11.04
C ILE A 10 -7.81 8.45 9.69
N LEU A 11 -8.57 8.93 8.70
CA LEU A 11 -8.55 8.39 7.34
C LEU A 11 -7.15 8.49 6.71
N ILE A 12 -6.49 9.64 6.82
CA ILE A 12 -5.12 9.84 6.30
C ILE A 12 -4.14 8.86 6.94
N VAL A 13 -4.20 8.71 8.27
CA VAL A 13 -3.32 7.80 9.02
C VAL A 13 -3.57 6.35 8.59
N ILE A 14 -4.83 5.93 8.47
CA ILE A 14 -5.18 4.58 8.01
C ILE A 14 -4.66 4.35 6.59
N LEU A 15 -4.81 5.34 5.69
CA LEU A 15 -4.33 5.25 4.32
C LEU A 15 -2.81 5.12 4.25
N PHE A 16 -2.10 5.92 5.04
CA PHE A 16 -0.64 5.87 5.11
C PHE A 16 -0.16 4.51 5.63
N LEU A 17 -0.75 4.03 6.74
CA LEU A 17 -0.39 2.74 7.33
C LEU A 17 -0.73 1.56 6.40
N SER A 18 -1.86 1.62 5.68
CA SER A 18 -2.19 0.57 4.71
C SER A 18 -1.23 0.59 3.52
N GLY A 19 -0.83 1.76 3.03
CA GLY A 19 0.21 1.89 2.01
C GLY A 19 1.56 1.30 2.45
N CYS A 20 1.98 1.56 3.69
CA CYS A 20 3.17 0.96 4.29
C CYS A 20 3.04 -0.57 4.38
N LEU A 21 1.89 -1.08 4.82
CA LEU A 21 1.64 -2.52 4.95
C LEU A 21 1.67 -3.23 3.59
N VAL A 22 1.05 -2.67 2.56
CA VAL A 22 1.06 -3.23 1.21
C VAL A 22 2.47 -3.22 0.61
N THR A 23 3.22 -2.13 0.84
CA THR A 23 4.63 -2.03 0.44
C THR A 23 5.49 -3.09 1.14
N PHE A 24 5.29 -3.27 2.44
CA PHE A 24 5.96 -4.31 3.23
C PHE A 24 5.66 -5.72 2.71
N ILE A 25 4.40 -6.01 2.37
CA ILE A 25 4.04 -7.30 1.75
C ILE A 25 4.82 -7.51 0.45
N GLY A 26 4.92 -6.50 -0.41
CA GLY A 26 5.69 -6.61 -1.64
C GLY A 26 7.17 -6.94 -1.38
N PHE A 27 7.84 -6.18 -0.52
CA PHE A 27 9.26 -6.38 -0.20
C PHE A 27 9.57 -7.72 0.48
N PHE A 28 8.74 -8.14 1.45
CA PHE A 28 9.05 -9.29 2.31
C PHE A 28 8.34 -10.58 1.91
N LYS A 29 7.23 -10.49 1.16
CA LYS A 29 6.37 -11.64 0.84
C LYS A 29 6.13 -11.86 -0.65
N GLY A 30 6.59 -10.96 -1.54
CA GLY A 30 6.39 -11.09 -2.99
C GLY A 30 6.83 -12.44 -3.56
N ARG A 31 7.99 -12.94 -3.11
CA ARG A 31 8.51 -14.26 -3.51
C ARG A 31 7.64 -15.42 -3.02
N ASP A 32 7.31 -15.42 -1.74
CA ASP A 32 6.47 -16.46 -1.11
C ASP A 32 5.10 -16.55 -1.80
N ILE A 33 4.53 -15.39 -2.14
CA ILE A 33 3.26 -15.28 -2.88
C ILE A 33 3.40 -15.89 -4.27
N ALA A 34 4.44 -15.53 -5.04
CA ALA A 34 4.66 -16.08 -6.37
C ALA A 34 4.82 -17.62 -6.35
N ILE A 35 5.57 -18.13 -5.38
CA ILE A 35 5.76 -19.58 -5.19
C ILE A 35 4.42 -20.25 -4.87
N SER A 36 3.67 -19.70 -3.92
CA SER A 36 2.37 -20.23 -3.51
C SER A 36 1.35 -20.26 -4.66
N VAL A 37 1.24 -19.15 -5.41
CA VAL A 37 0.26 -18.98 -6.49
C VAL A 37 0.62 -19.81 -7.73
N SER A 38 1.91 -19.99 -8.01
CA SER A 38 2.36 -20.80 -9.16
C SER A 38 2.28 -22.30 -8.93
N ARG A 39 2.05 -22.77 -7.70
CA ARG A 39 2.08 -24.18 -7.35
C ARG A 39 0.95 -24.96 -8.02
N PRO A 40 1.24 -25.97 -8.87
CA PRO A 40 0.22 -26.89 -9.35
C PRO A 40 -0.33 -27.75 -8.20
N LYS A 41 -1.63 -28.04 -8.22
CA LYS A 41 -2.27 -28.87 -7.19
C LYS A 41 -1.61 -30.25 -7.11
N GLY A 42 -1.19 -30.64 -5.91
CA GLY A 42 -0.57 -31.95 -5.66
C GLY A 42 0.91 -32.07 -6.05
N ALA A 43 1.54 -31.02 -6.59
CA ALA A 43 2.95 -31.07 -6.93
C ALA A 43 3.84 -31.01 -5.67
N SER A 44 4.83 -31.92 -5.59
CA SER A 44 5.88 -31.93 -4.57
C SER A 44 7.08 -31.04 -4.94
N GLY A 45 7.25 -30.73 -6.23
CA GLY A 45 8.24 -29.78 -6.75
C GLY A 45 7.73 -29.09 -8.00
N TRP A 46 8.02 -27.80 -8.13
CA TRP A 46 7.74 -27.00 -9.31
C TRP A 46 8.73 -25.84 -9.38
N THR A 47 8.83 -25.23 -10.55
CA THR A 47 9.63 -24.02 -10.76
C THR A 47 8.69 -22.83 -10.86
N THR A 48 9.07 -21.74 -10.21
CA THR A 48 8.39 -20.45 -10.33
C THR A 48 9.26 -19.55 -11.19
N SER A 49 8.67 -18.91 -12.20
CA SER A 49 9.41 -18.02 -13.09
C SER A 49 9.89 -16.75 -12.37
N GLN A 50 11.02 -16.21 -12.80
CA GLN A 50 11.58 -14.98 -12.22
C GLN A 50 10.64 -13.79 -12.44
N GLU A 51 10.01 -13.74 -13.61
CA GLU A 51 9.06 -12.70 -14.00
C GLU A 51 7.85 -12.67 -13.06
N LEU A 52 7.36 -13.84 -12.63
CA LEU A 52 6.24 -13.93 -11.68
C LEU A 52 6.67 -13.48 -10.28
N MET A 53 7.86 -13.90 -9.82
CA MET A 53 8.42 -13.43 -8.55
C MET A 53 8.60 -11.90 -8.54
N THR A 54 9.15 -11.34 -9.61
CA THR A 54 9.32 -9.90 -9.81
C THR A 54 7.96 -9.19 -9.80
N SER A 55 6.98 -9.71 -10.55
CA SER A 55 5.64 -9.11 -10.61
C SER A 55 4.94 -9.11 -9.25
N CYS A 56 4.96 -10.23 -8.52
CA CYS A 56 4.39 -10.33 -7.17
C CYS A 56 5.12 -9.48 -6.12
N THR A 57 6.37 -9.08 -6.38
CA THR A 57 7.15 -8.20 -5.52
C THR A 57 6.82 -6.74 -5.81
N TYR A 58 6.96 -6.31 -7.06
CA TYR A 58 6.86 -4.90 -7.42
C TYR A 58 5.44 -4.40 -7.55
N PHE A 59 4.47 -5.25 -7.91
CA PHE A 59 3.09 -4.81 -8.05
C PHE A 59 2.51 -4.31 -6.71
N PRO A 60 2.62 -5.04 -5.58
CA PRO A 60 2.24 -4.50 -4.27
C PRO A 60 3.06 -3.27 -3.87
N ILE A 61 4.38 -3.25 -4.13
CA ILE A 61 5.21 -2.08 -3.81
C ILE A 61 4.69 -0.82 -4.49
N VAL A 62 4.44 -0.89 -5.81
CA VAL A 62 3.95 0.26 -6.59
C VAL A 62 2.59 0.73 -6.06
N ILE A 63 1.68 -0.19 -5.75
CA ILE A 63 0.38 0.15 -5.14
C ILE A 63 0.57 0.82 -3.79
N GLY A 64 1.39 0.23 -2.90
CA GLY A 64 1.62 0.74 -1.56
C GLY A 64 2.25 2.13 -1.57
N VAL A 65 3.27 2.35 -2.41
CA VAL A 65 3.90 3.67 -2.60
C VAL A 65 2.90 4.68 -3.16
N SER A 66 2.06 4.29 -4.12
CA SER A 66 1.03 5.17 -4.67
C SER A 66 0.02 5.61 -3.60
N ILE A 67 -0.38 4.71 -2.71
CA ILE A 67 -1.27 5.01 -1.57
C ILE A 67 -0.59 5.96 -0.57
N ILE A 68 0.70 5.75 -0.29
CA ILE A 68 1.47 6.64 0.58
C ILE A 68 1.48 8.06 -0.01
N ILE A 69 1.82 8.21 -1.29
CA ILE A 69 1.84 9.52 -1.97
C ILE A 69 0.45 10.17 -1.90
N LEU A 70 -0.62 9.40 -2.18
CA LEU A 70 -1.99 9.90 -2.11
C LEU A 70 -2.35 10.40 -0.70
N SER A 71 -1.94 9.68 0.35
CA SER A 71 -2.18 10.08 1.74
C SER A 71 -1.47 11.39 2.10
N LEU A 72 -0.25 11.60 1.59
CA LEU A 72 0.51 12.82 1.78
C LEU A 72 -0.15 13.99 1.05
N MET A 73 -0.56 13.81 -0.20
CA MET A 73 -1.29 14.84 -0.96
C MET A 73 -2.60 15.25 -0.27
N LEU A 74 -3.37 14.27 0.21
CA LEU A 74 -4.60 14.53 0.96
C LEU A 74 -4.32 15.30 2.25
N SER A 75 -3.26 14.93 2.98
CA SER A 75 -2.81 15.65 4.18
C SER A 75 -2.46 17.10 3.88
N THR A 76 -1.67 17.35 2.82
CA THR A 76 -1.27 18.70 2.40
C THR A 76 -2.49 19.56 2.05
N VAL A 77 -3.43 19.04 1.25
CA VAL A 77 -4.64 19.76 0.86
C VAL A 77 -5.50 20.11 2.09
N LEU A 78 -5.69 19.14 3.00
CA LEU A 78 -6.46 19.34 4.22
C LEU A 78 -5.84 20.43 5.11
N PHE A 79 -4.51 20.40 5.26
CA PHE A 79 -3.77 21.36 6.06
C PHE A 79 -3.83 22.77 5.46
N MET A 80 -3.66 22.91 4.14
CA MET A 80 -3.82 24.19 3.44
C MET A 80 -5.22 24.79 3.61
N GLN A 81 -6.26 23.97 3.48
CA GLN A 81 -7.64 24.42 3.71
C GLN A 81 -7.88 24.89 5.15
N TRP A 82 -7.21 24.28 6.13
CA TRP A 82 -7.34 24.71 7.52
C TRP A 82 -6.63 26.02 7.81
N ILE A 83 -5.44 26.23 7.24
CA ILE A 83 -4.73 27.51 7.37
C ILE A 83 -5.53 28.63 6.70
N ASN A 84 -5.96 28.44 5.45
CA ASN A 84 -6.68 29.47 4.70
C ASN A 84 -8.05 29.82 5.28
N LYS A 85 -8.66 28.92 6.08
CA LYS A 85 -9.91 29.19 6.79
C LYS A 85 -9.69 29.88 8.15
N SER A 86 -8.44 29.91 8.64
CA SER A 86 -8.08 30.51 9.91
C SER A 86 -7.61 31.97 9.78
N ASN A 87 -7.22 32.40 8.58
CA ASN A 87 -7.04 33.81 8.20
C ASN A 87 -8.36 34.38 7.67
#